data_AF-A0A1J4JSE9-F1
#
_entry.id   AF-A0A1J4JSE9-F1
#
_cell.length_a   1.000
_cell.length_b   1.000
_cell.length_c   1.000
_cell.angle_alpha   90.00
_cell.angle_beta   90.00
_cell.angle_gamma   90.00
#
_symmetry.space_group_name_H-M   'P 1'
#
loop_
_entity.id
_entity.type
_entity.pdbx_description
1 polymer ?
#
loop_
_entity_poly.entity_id
_entity_poly.type
_entity_poly.pdbx_seq_one_letter_code
_entity_poly.pdbx_strand_id
1 'polypeptide(L)'
;MKTFKSESASSATQSDSVRSFFEVNLWKKTRNSIFALINNIDTVNINYYPLHAFVSIWRIVQFIGPSLAAGYPRFWQPDSQYSTAISLISILFHIVPPSYRDESSIIIEFIYFGLFLICFFIIIFSSFSFRKNAKVGMITPQYMVIFTNGISHLFHPVAFQIAGESIGRIIYGTHHYSFDIEIAGVVLTFFTYILSIFHDKI
;
A
#
# COMPACT_ATOMS: atom_id res chain seq x y z
N MET A 1 6.46 -64.63 -28.38
CA MET A 1 5.27 -63.78 -28.21
C MET A 1 5.32 -63.20 -26.81
N LYS A 2 5.77 -61.95 -26.64
CA LYS A 2 5.91 -61.30 -25.32
C LYS A 2 4.62 -60.54 -25.00
N THR A 3 3.99 -60.90 -23.89
CA THR A 3 2.85 -60.23 -23.27
C THR A 3 3.28 -58.88 -22.70
N PHE A 4 2.71 -57.78 -23.21
CA PHE A 4 2.82 -56.45 -22.60
C PHE A 4 1.81 -56.36 -21.45
N LYS A 5 2.32 -56.19 -20.23
CA LYS A 5 1.52 -55.98 -19.00
C LYS A 5 1.31 -54.48 -18.81
N SER A 6 0.07 -54.02 -18.92
CA SER A 6 -0.32 -52.64 -18.62
C SER A 6 -0.51 -52.46 -17.11
N GLU A 7 0.53 -52.05 -16.39
CA GLU A 7 0.46 -51.74 -14.96
C GLU A 7 1.22 -50.45 -14.67
N SER A 8 0.69 -49.29 -15.09
CA SER A 8 1.30 -47.99 -14.73
C SER A 8 0.35 -46.80 -14.87
N ALA A 9 -0.95 -46.98 -14.57
CA ALA A 9 -1.92 -45.87 -14.60
C ALA A 9 -2.72 -45.67 -13.30
N SER A 10 -2.78 -46.65 -12.37
CA SER A 10 -3.62 -46.52 -11.16
C SER A 10 -2.92 -45.90 -9.95
N SER A 11 -1.59 -45.90 -9.91
CA SER A 11 -0.82 -45.40 -8.76
C SER A 11 -0.73 -43.88 -8.68
N ALA A 12 -0.86 -43.16 -9.81
CA ALA A 12 -0.85 -41.70 -9.85
C ALA A 12 -2.16 -41.09 -9.30
N THR A 13 -3.29 -41.76 -9.53
CA THR A 13 -4.62 -41.27 -9.11
C THR A 13 -4.84 -41.46 -7.60
N GLN A 14 -4.24 -42.50 -7.01
CA GLN A 14 -4.42 -42.81 -5.59
C GLN A 14 -3.66 -41.83 -4.68
N SER A 15 -2.47 -41.37 -5.07
CA SER A 15 -1.71 -40.37 -4.30
C SER A 15 -2.38 -38.99 -4.24
N ASP A 16 -3.12 -38.62 -5.29
CA ASP A 16 -3.83 -37.33 -5.34
C ASP A 16 -5.09 -37.35 -4.47
N SER A 17 -5.78 -38.49 -4.38
CA SER A 17 -6.90 -38.67 -3.46
C SER A 17 -6.45 -38.58 -1.99
N VAL A 18 -5.32 -39.20 -1.64
CA VAL A 18 -4.76 -39.15 -0.27
C VAL A 18 -4.21 -37.76 0.07
N ARG A 19 -3.67 -37.02 -0.90
CA ARG A 19 -3.24 -35.62 -0.73
C ARG A 19 -4.40 -34.63 -0.57
N SER A 20 -5.58 -34.92 -1.13
CA SER A 20 -6.76 -34.06 -0.96
C SER A 20 -7.37 -34.15 0.45
N PHE A 21 -7.11 -35.24 1.18
CA PHE A 21 -7.50 -35.42 2.58
C PHE A 21 -6.65 -34.61 3.57
N PHE A 22 -5.45 -34.15 3.19
CA PHE A 22 -4.70 -33.20 3.99
C PHE A 22 -5.19 -31.80 3.66
N GLU A 23 -5.92 -31.17 4.60
CA GLU A 23 -6.43 -29.80 4.47
C GLU A 23 -5.35 -28.88 3.89
N VAL A 24 -5.55 -28.46 2.64
CA VAL A 24 -4.65 -27.50 2.02
C VAL A 24 -4.88 -26.19 2.73
N ASN A 25 -4.00 -25.87 3.69
CA ASN A 25 -4.03 -24.65 4.47
C ASN A 25 -4.35 -23.46 3.55
N LEU A 26 -5.50 -22.80 3.79
CA LEU A 26 -6.00 -21.70 2.96
C LEU A 26 -4.95 -20.60 2.80
N TRP A 27 -4.19 -20.31 3.87
CA TRP A 27 -3.06 -19.38 3.83
C TRP A 27 -2.03 -19.79 2.78
N LYS A 28 -1.61 -21.06 2.79
CA LYS A 28 -0.65 -21.60 1.81
C LYS A 28 -1.20 -21.54 0.39
N LYS A 29 -2.49 -21.80 0.22
CA LYS A 29 -3.16 -21.74 -1.08
C LYS A 29 -3.17 -20.32 -1.63
N THR A 30 -3.59 -19.34 -0.84
CA THR A 30 -3.64 -17.92 -1.24
C THR A 30 -2.24 -17.38 -1.51
N ARG A 31 -1.29 -17.61 -0.60
CA ARG A 31 0.11 -17.20 -0.76
C ARG A 31 0.72 -17.70 -2.06
N ASN A 32 0.56 -18.99 -2.35
CA ASN A 32 1.10 -19.58 -3.60
C ASN A 32 0.42 -18.99 -4.86
N SER A 33 -0.87 -18.64 -4.78
CA SER A 33 -1.55 -17.96 -5.90
C SER A 33 -1.00 -16.55 -6.12
N ILE A 34 -0.76 -15.80 -5.05
CA ILE A 34 -0.19 -14.45 -5.12
C ILE A 34 1.23 -14.49 -5.69
N PHE A 35 2.08 -15.41 -5.21
CA PHE A 35 3.42 -15.61 -5.77
C PHE A 35 3.39 -15.92 -7.28
N ALA A 36 2.46 -16.77 -7.72
CA ALA A 36 2.32 -17.08 -9.13
C ALA A 36 1.93 -15.84 -9.96
N LEU A 37 1.07 -14.98 -9.41
CA LEU A 37 0.70 -13.71 -10.03
C LEU A 37 1.89 -12.74 -10.12
N ILE A 38 2.62 -12.52 -9.02
CA ILE A 38 3.76 -11.60 -8.96
C ILE A 38 4.84 -12.05 -9.95
N ASN A 39 5.22 -13.33 -9.93
CA ASN A 39 6.20 -13.87 -10.87
C ASN A 39 5.77 -13.67 -12.33
N ASN A 40 4.47 -13.72 -12.64
CA ASN A 40 3.99 -13.44 -13.99
C ASN A 40 4.11 -11.95 -14.33
N ILE A 41 3.78 -11.06 -13.40
CA ILE A 41 3.90 -9.61 -13.57
C ILE A 41 5.36 -9.22 -13.86
N ASP A 42 6.32 -9.83 -13.17
CA ASP A 42 7.75 -9.55 -13.36
C ASP A 42 8.28 -9.94 -14.75
N THR A 43 7.60 -10.86 -15.45
CA THR A 43 7.96 -11.21 -16.85
C THR A 43 7.46 -10.18 -17.87
N VAL A 44 6.59 -9.26 -17.47
CA VAL A 44 6.03 -8.24 -18.36
C VAL A 44 7.02 -7.08 -18.49
N ASN A 45 7.65 -6.98 -19.67
CA ASN A 45 8.61 -5.92 -19.94
C ASN A 45 7.89 -4.61 -20.32
N ILE A 46 7.55 -3.81 -19.30
CA ILE A 46 7.02 -2.44 -19.46
C ILE A 46 8.08 -1.45 -18.96
N ASN A 47 8.30 -0.39 -19.74
CA ASN A 47 9.23 0.67 -19.34
C ASN A 47 8.60 1.58 -18.27
N TYR A 48 8.96 1.36 -17.01
CA TYR A 48 8.52 2.18 -15.87
C TYR A 48 9.48 3.31 -15.51
N TYR A 49 10.53 3.57 -16.31
CA TYR A 49 11.49 4.65 -16.04
C TYR A 49 10.82 6.02 -15.82
N PRO A 50 9.82 6.46 -16.62
CA PRO A 50 9.16 7.74 -16.37
C PRO A 50 8.46 7.82 -15.02
N LEU A 51 7.82 6.72 -14.59
CA LEU A 51 7.17 6.62 -13.29
C LEU A 51 8.21 6.75 -12.16
N HIS A 52 9.29 5.98 -12.22
CA HIS A 52 10.34 6.02 -11.20
C HIS A 52 11.05 7.37 -11.15
N ALA A 53 11.29 8.01 -12.29
CA ALA A 53 11.87 9.35 -12.34
C ALA A 53 10.95 10.38 -11.66
N PHE A 54 9.66 10.36 -11.99
CA PHE A 54 8.66 11.24 -11.35
C PHE A 54 8.61 11.03 -9.84
N VAL A 55 8.47 9.78 -9.39
CA VAL A 55 8.40 9.42 -7.97
C VAL A 55 9.68 9.87 -7.26
N SER A 56 10.85 9.63 -7.84
CA SER A 56 12.13 10.01 -7.23
C SER A 56 12.24 11.52 -7.02
N ILE A 57 11.87 12.34 -8.02
CA ILE A 57 11.86 13.80 -7.90
C ILE A 57 10.88 14.24 -6.81
N TRP A 58 9.67 13.67 -6.80
CA TRP A 58 8.66 14.02 -5.81
C TRP A 58 9.08 13.62 -4.38
N ARG A 59 9.76 12.49 -4.22
CA ARG A 59 10.32 12.07 -2.92
C ARG A 59 11.36 13.05 -2.39
N ILE A 60 12.21 13.61 -3.27
CA ILE A 60 13.15 14.67 -2.87
C ILE A 60 12.39 15.89 -2.33
N VAL A 61 11.32 16.31 -3.02
CA VAL A 61 10.46 17.41 -2.55
C VAL A 61 9.84 17.08 -1.20
N GLN A 62 9.37 15.85 -0.98
CA GLN A 62 8.83 15.40 0.31
C GLN A 62 9.86 15.31 1.43
N PHE A 63 11.16 15.17 1.14
CA PHE A 63 12.21 15.20 2.16
C PHE A 63 12.64 16.62 2.50
N ILE A 64 12.70 17.51 1.52
CA ILE A 64 13.08 18.92 1.72
C ILE A 64 11.92 19.69 2.36
N GLY A 65 10.68 19.46 1.91
CA GLY A 65 9.51 20.19 2.35
C GLY A 65 9.33 20.31 3.87
N PRO A 66 9.39 19.21 4.64
CA PRO A 66 9.30 19.23 6.10
C PRO A 66 10.32 20.15 6.78
N SER A 67 11.50 20.38 6.17
CA SER A 67 12.52 21.28 6.74
C SER A 67 12.09 22.75 6.77
N LEU A 68 11.04 23.11 6.02
CA LEU A 68 10.47 24.45 6.02
C LEU A 68 9.57 24.73 7.22
N ALA A 69 9.32 23.75 8.10
CA ALA A 69 8.53 23.90 9.32
C ALA A 69 7.16 24.58 9.10
N ALA A 70 6.50 24.29 7.96
CA ALA A 70 5.29 24.99 7.52
C ALA A 70 4.14 24.98 8.56
N GLY A 71 4.07 23.96 9.42
CA GLY A 71 3.06 23.83 10.46
C GLY A 71 3.44 24.38 11.83
N TYR A 72 4.46 25.25 11.94
CA TYR A 72 4.94 25.80 13.21
C TYR A 72 4.61 27.29 13.33
N PRO A 73 3.53 27.66 14.06
CA PRO A 73 3.09 29.06 14.23
C PRO A 73 4.13 29.97 14.91
N ARG A 74 5.07 29.38 15.66
CA ARG A 74 6.17 30.14 16.29
C ARG A 74 7.27 30.52 15.31
N PHE A 75 7.39 29.78 14.22
CA PHE A 75 8.38 30.04 13.17
C PHE A 75 7.79 30.93 12.09
N TRP A 76 6.56 30.63 11.66
CA TRP A 76 5.80 31.44 10.72
C TRP A 76 4.68 32.16 11.45
N GLN A 77 4.79 33.48 11.57
CA GLN A 77 3.79 34.29 12.27
C GLN A 77 2.39 34.06 11.67
N PRO A 78 1.37 33.72 12.47
CA PRO A 78 0.00 33.57 11.99
C PRO A 78 -0.47 34.84 11.28
N ASP A 79 -1.32 34.66 10.26
CA ASP A 79 -1.90 35.75 9.44
C ASP A 79 -0.89 36.63 8.68
N SER A 80 0.39 36.25 8.66
CA SER A 80 1.40 36.91 7.83
C SER A 80 1.38 36.40 6.39
N GLN A 81 1.83 37.24 5.46
CA GLN A 81 2.02 36.86 4.05
C GLN A 81 2.96 35.64 3.90
N TYR A 82 3.97 35.54 4.77
CA TYR A 82 4.92 34.42 4.80
C TYR A 82 4.25 33.10 5.21
N SER A 83 3.37 33.14 6.22
CA SER A 83 2.59 31.96 6.65
C SER A 83 1.65 31.48 5.54
N THR A 84 1.03 32.40 4.80
CA THR A 84 0.19 32.03 3.65
C THR A 84 1.01 31.41 2.53
N ALA A 85 2.17 32.00 2.20
CA ALA A 85 3.06 31.47 1.17
C ALA A 85 3.57 30.06 1.52
N ILE A 86 4.01 29.84 2.76
CA ILE A 86 4.52 28.52 3.16
C ILE A 86 3.40 27.48 3.26
N SER A 87 2.19 27.89 3.65
CA SER A 87 1.01 27.03 3.64
C SER A 87 0.70 26.53 2.23
N LEU A 88 0.75 27.41 1.22
CA LEU A 88 0.56 27.02 -0.18
C LEU A 88 1.66 26.09 -0.69
N ILE A 89 2.93 26.41 -0.42
CA ILE A 89 4.07 25.57 -0.82
C ILE A 89 3.98 24.18 -0.17
N SER A 90 3.46 24.09 1.05
CA SER A 90 3.37 22.84 1.79
C SER A 90 2.44 21.79 1.19
N ILE A 91 1.51 22.20 0.33
CA ILE A 91 0.64 21.29 -0.41
C ILE A 91 1.46 20.34 -1.30
N LEU A 92 2.61 20.80 -1.82
CA LEU A 92 3.46 19.99 -2.70
C LEU A 92 4.11 18.80 -1.97
N PHE A 93 4.32 18.88 -0.65
CA PHE A 93 5.00 17.83 0.10
C PHE A 93 4.15 17.14 1.18
N HIS A 94 3.07 17.77 1.64
CA HIS A 94 2.16 17.19 2.64
C HIS A 94 0.73 17.01 2.13
N ILE A 95 0.41 17.40 0.89
CA ILE A 95 -0.93 17.37 0.27
C ILE A 95 -1.94 18.32 0.94
N VAL A 96 -1.91 18.45 2.26
CA VAL A 96 -2.83 19.27 3.05
C VAL A 96 -2.11 20.45 3.71
N PRO A 97 -2.62 21.68 3.52
CA PRO A 97 -2.05 22.86 4.14
C PRO A 97 -2.23 22.81 5.67
N PRO A 98 -1.26 23.34 6.44
CA PRO A 98 -1.23 23.24 7.91
C PRO A 98 -2.53 23.64 8.61
N SER A 99 -3.21 24.68 8.11
CA SER A 99 -4.43 25.23 8.72
C SER A 99 -5.63 24.28 8.69
N TYR A 100 -5.58 23.20 7.90
CA TYR A 100 -6.67 22.22 7.79
C TYR A 100 -6.24 20.82 8.23
N ARG A 101 -5.02 20.66 8.77
CA ARG A 101 -4.48 19.32 9.07
C ARG A 101 -5.13 18.67 10.27
N ASP A 102 -5.55 19.44 11.26
CA ASP A 102 -6.32 18.94 12.40
C ASP A 102 -7.65 18.34 11.94
N GLU A 103 -8.43 19.08 11.15
CA GLU A 103 -9.72 18.63 10.62
C GLU A 103 -9.60 17.50 9.59
N SER A 104 -8.52 17.49 8.82
CA SER A 104 -8.33 16.54 7.70
C SER A 104 -7.56 15.29 8.11
N SER A 105 -6.92 15.26 9.27
CA SER A 105 -6.02 14.19 9.68
C SER A 105 -6.66 12.80 9.61
N ILE A 106 -7.74 12.59 10.35
CA ILE A 106 -8.50 11.35 10.36
C ILE A 106 -9.01 11.01 8.96
N ILE A 107 -9.51 11.98 8.21
CA ILE A 107 -10.02 11.75 6.86
C ILE A 107 -8.91 11.14 5.98
N ILE A 108 -7.70 11.67 6.04
CA ILE A 108 -6.56 11.19 5.26
C ILE A 108 -6.09 9.82 5.74
N GLU A 109 -6.01 9.59 7.05
CA GLU A 109 -5.63 8.30 7.64
C GLU A 109 -6.60 7.18 7.21
N PHE A 110 -7.91 7.45 7.20
CA PHE A 110 -8.93 6.49 6.73
C PHE A 110 -8.93 6.31 5.21
N ILE A 111 -8.74 7.37 4.43
CA ILE A 111 -8.58 7.27 2.97
C ILE A 111 -7.34 6.41 2.64
N TYR A 112 -6.24 6.63 3.35
CA TYR A 112 -5.01 5.88 3.21
C TYR A 112 -5.24 4.39 3.50
N PHE A 113 -5.89 4.05 4.62
CA PHE A 113 -6.26 2.67 4.91
C PHE A 113 -7.17 2.05 3.83
N GLY A 114 -8.23 2.76 3.43
CA GLY A 114 -9.19 2.29 2.43
C GLY A 114 -8.55 2.04 1.07
N LEU A 115 -7.65 2.91 0.65
CA LEU A 115 -6.90 2.78 -0.61
C LEU A 115 -6.06 1.49 -0.64
N PHE A 116 -5.35 1.19 0.44
CA PHE A 116 -4.55 -0.04 0.57
C PHE A 116 -5.42 -1.28 0.70
N LEU A 117 -6.55 -1.18 1.40
CA LEU A 117 -7.50 -2.27 1.51
C LEU A 117 -8.07 -2.67 0.13
N ILE A 118 -8.42 -1.68 -0.71
CA ILE A 118 -8.86 -1.91 -2.08
C ILE A 118 -7.76 -2.58 -2.91
N CYS A 119 -6.52 -2.09 -2.81
CA CYS A 119 -5.38 -2.70 -3.51
C CYS A 119 -5.20 -4.18 -3.11
N PHE A 120 -5.27 -4.47 -1.81
CA PHE A 120 -5.18 -5.83 -1.28
C PHE A 120 -6.26 -6.75 -1.85
N PHE A 121 -7.51 -6.29 -1.92
CA PHE A 121 -8.58 -7.05 -2.57
C PHE A 121 -8.30 -7.30 -4.05
N ILE A 122 -7.85 -6.30 -4.81
CA ILE A 122 -7.51 -6.44 -6.22
C ILE A 122 -6.45 -7.52 -6.43
N ILE A 123 -5.39 -7.54 -5.60
CA ILE A 123 -4.33 -8.55 -5.67
C ILE A 123 -4.89 -9.95 -5.39
N ILE A 124 -5.70 -10.10 -4.34
CA ILE A 124 -6.31 -11.39 -3.99
C ILE A 124 -7.20 -11.89 -5.13
N PHE A 125 -8.15 -11.08 -5.61
CA PHE A 125 -9.04 -11.47 -6.70
C PHE A 125 -8.27 -11.80 -7.99
N SER A 126 -7.27 -11.00 -8.31
CA SER A 126 -6.40 -11.22 -9.47
C SER A 126 -5.62 -12.52 -9.35
N SER A 127 -5.12 -12.85 -8.15
CA SER A 127 -4.36 -14.09 -7.91
C SER A 127 -5.22 -15.35 -8.09
N PHE A 128 -6.48 -15.31 -7.63
CA PHE A 128 -7.42 -16.41 -7.82
C PHE A 128 -7.87 -16.53 -9.29
N SER A 129 -8.13 -15.40 -9.95
CA SER A 129 -8.47 -15.38 -11.39
C SER A 129 -7.31 -15.93 -12.23
N PHE A 130 -6.07 -15.52 -11.93
CA PHE A 130 -4.88 -16.01 -12.60
C PHE A 130 -4.72 -17.52 -12.44
N ARG A 131 -4.93 -18.05 -11.22
CA ARG A 131 -4.83 -19.48 -10.98
C ARG A 131 -5.88 -20.30 -11.71
N LYS A 132 -7.07 -19.75 -11.97
CA LYS A 132 -8.15 -20.42 -12.71
C LYS A 132 -7.94 -20.34 -14.22
N ASN A 133 -7.51 -19.20 -14.73
CA ASN A 133 -7.54 -18.89 -16.16
C ASN A 133 -6.15 -18.88 -16.82
N ALA A 134 -5.07 -18.95 -16.04
CA ALA A 134 -3.67 -18.80 -16.46
C ALA A 134 -3.40 -17.53 -17.29
N LYS A 135 -4.26 -16.51 -17.13
CA LYS A 135 -4.19 -15.24 -17.85
C LYS A 135 -4.34 -14.12 -16.84
N VAL A 136 -3.42 -13.17 -16.88
CA VAL A 136 -3.54 -11.89 -16.20
C VAL A 136 -3.99 -10.87 -17.24
N GLY A 137 -5.03 -10.09 -16.95
CA GLY A 137 -5.42 -8.99 -17.83
C GLY A 137 -4.29 -7.96 -17.92
N MET A 138 -4.09 -7.31 -19.06
CA MET A 138 -2.99 -6.36 -19.28
C MET A 138 -2.98 -5.19 -18.27
N ILE A 139 -4.12 -4.89 -17.65
CA ILE A 139 -4.30 -3.80 -16.68
C ILE A 139 -3.71 -4.15 -15.31
N THR A 140 -3.79 -5.41 -14.87
CA THR A 140 -3.36 -5.79 -13.51
C THR A 140 -1.87 -5.56 -13.26
N PRO A 141 -0.94 -5.95 -14.15
CA PRO A 141 0.50 -5.66 -13.98
C PRO A 141 0.77 -4.16 -13.91
N GLN A 142 0.14 -3.37 -14.80
CA GLN A 142 0.29 -1.92 -14.82
C GLN A 142 -0.21 -1.27 -13.53
N TYR A 143 -1.40 -1.67 -13.07
CA TYR A 143 -1.98 -1.20 -11.82
C TYR A 143 -1.08 -1.53 -10.63
N MET A 144 -0.61 -2.77 -10.52
CA MET A 144 0.26 -3.19 -9.41
C MET A 144 1.52 -2.36 -9.35
N VAL A 145 2.24 -2.20 -10.47
CA VAL A 145 3.48 -1.42 -10.49
C VAL A 145 3.23 0.06 -10.22
N ILE A 146 2.19 0.68 -10.79
CA ILE A 146 1.85 2.08 -10.51
C ILE A 146 1.49 2.29 -9.04
N PHE A 147 0.78 1.33 -8.45
CA PHE A 147 0.39 1.40 -7.05
C PHE A 147 1.60 1.26 -6.13
N THR A 148 2.38 0.18 -6.27
CA THR A 148 3.52 -0.13 -5.37
C THR A 148 4.65 0.86 -5.56
N ASN A 149 5.08 1.08 -6.80
CA ASN A 149 6.24 1.91 -7.11
C ASN A 149 5.91 3.39 -7.25
N GLY A 150 4.62 3.75 -7.31
CA GLY A 150 4.15 5.13 -7.41
C GLY A 150 3.41 5.58 -6.17
N ILE A 151 2.12 5.25 -6.12
CA ILE A 151 1.18 5.79 -5.13
C ILE A 151 1.64 5.47 -3.70
N SER A 152 2.02 4.22 -3.43
CA SER A 152 2.45 3.76 -2.11
C SER A 152 3.64 4.59 -1.60
N HIS A 153 4.68 4.72 -2.41
CA HIS A 153 5.88 5.49 -2.05
C HIS A 153 5.61 6.98 -1.80
N LEU A 154 4.66 7.57 -2.51
CA LEU A 154 4.30 8.99 -2.32
C LEU A 154 3.37 9.21 -1.12
N PHE A 155 2.48 8.27 -0.83
CA PHE A 155 1.49 8.41 0.26
C PHE A 155 2.05 8.05 1.63
N HIS A 156 2.95 7.06 1.76
CA HIS A 156 3.51 6.69 3.08
C HIS A 156 4.04 7.89 3.87
N PRO A 157 4.95 8.72 3.33
CA PRO A 157 5.53 9.83 4.09
C PRO A 157 4.48 10.83 4.57
N VAL A 158 3.46 11.10 3.74
CA VAL A 158 2.37 12.02 4.07
C VAL A 158 1.51 11.45 5.20
N ALA A 159 1.11 10.18 5.08
CA ALA A 159 0.33 9.50 6.12
C ALA A 159 1.09 9.45 7.46
N PHE A 160 2.40 9.19 7.44
CA PHE A 160 3.24 9.18 8.65
C PHE A 160 3.39 10.56 9.28
N GLN A 161 3.54 11.60 8.47
CA GLN A 161 3.61 12.96 8.98
C GLN A 161 2.29 13.34 9.66
N ILE A 162 1.15 13.05 9.03
CA ILE A 162 -0.18 13.31 9.61
C ILE A 162 -0.36 12.51 10.90
N ALA A 163 -0.06 11.20 10.91
CA ALA A 163 -0.16 10.37 12.10
C ALA A 163 0.75 10.89 13.24
N GLY A 164 1.95 11.37 12.92
CA GLY A 164 2.84 12.02 13.88
C GLY A 164 2.26 13.30 14.47
N GLU A 165 1.63 14.14 13.64
CA GLU A 165 0.90 15.32 14.11
C GLU A 165 -0.34 14.94 14.95
N SER A 166 -1.08 13.90 14.57
CA SER A 166 -2.22 13.36 15.33
C SER A 166 -1.77 12.89 16.71
N ILE A 167 -0.67 12.14 16.81
CA ILE A 167 -0.05 11.76 18.10
C ILE A 167 0.28 13.00 18.93
N GLY A 168 0.90 14.02 18.32
CA GLY A 168 1.22 15.28 18.99
C GLY A 168 -0.02 15.99 19.54
N ARG A 169 -1.10 16.08 18.75
CA ARG A 169 -2.38 16.67 19.16
C ARG A 169 -3.07 15.86 20.26
N ILE A 170 -3.01 14.54 20.21
CA ILE A 170 -3.54 13.65 21.25
C ILE A 170 -2.81 13.92 22.57
N ILE A 171 -1.47 13.96 22.57
CA ILE A 171 -0.66 14.23 23.77
C ILE A 171 -0.95 15.61 24.34
N TYR A 172 -1.08 16.63 23.48
CA TYR A 172 -1.33 18.01 23.90
C TYR A 172 -2.81 18.30 24.23
N GLY A 173 -3.72 17.37 23.92
CA GLY A 173 -5.16 17.51 24.16
C GLY A 173 -5.88 18.47 23.21
N THR A 174 -5.34 18.72 22.02
CA THR A 174 -5.91 19.62 20.99
C THR A 174 -6.34 18.86 19.73
N HIS A 175 -6.83 17.64 19.89
CA HIS A 175 -7.40 16.87 18.79
C HIS A 175 -8.78 17.43 18.40
N HIS A 176 -9.12 17.33 17.11
CA HIS A 176 -10.39 17.86 16.59
C HIS A 176 -11.53 16.86 16.81
N TYR A 177 -11.27 15.58 16.58
CA TYR A 177 -12.25 14.51 16.74
C TYR A 177 -12.05 13.77 18.06
N SER A 178 -13.00 12.91 18.45
CA SER A 178 -12.90 12.12 19.68
C SER A 178 -11.59 11.30 19.74
N PHE A 179 -10.97 11.29 20.92
CA PHE A 179 -9.75 10.54 21.24
C PHE A 179 -9.70 9.12 20.66
N ASP A 180 -10.78 8.35 20.78
CA ASP A 180 -10.84 6.96 20.30
C ASP A 180 -10.68 6.85 18.77
N ILE A 181 -11.26 7.80 18.02
CA ILE A 181 -11.19 7.82 16.56
C ILE A 181 -9.79 8.25 16.10
N GLU A 182 -9.18 9.23 16.77
CA GLU A 182 -7.81 9.68 16.48
C GLU A 182 -6.81 8.54 16.71
N ILE A 183 -6.96 7.79 17.81
CA ILE A 183 -6.14 6.59 18.05
C ILE A 183 -6.37 5.54 16.98
N ALA A 184 -7.63 5.27 16.60
CA ALA A 184 -7.94 4.30 15.57
C ALA A 184 -7.28 4.66 14.23
N GLY A 185 -7.35 5.92 13.81
CA GLY A 185 -6.73 6.42 12.58
C GLY A 185 -5.21 6.27 12.58
N VAL A 186 -4.55 6.63 13.68
CA VAL A 186 -3.11 6.42 13.87
C VAL A 186 -2.76 4.94 13.80
N VAL A 187 -3.43 4.08 14.56
CA VAL A 187 -3.17 2.63 14.59
C VAL A 187 -3.36 2.00 13.21
N LEU A 188 -4.43 2.37 12.49
CA LEU A 188 -4.68 1.88 11.13
C LEU A 188 -3.59 2.32 10.16
N THR A 189 -3.07 3.54 10.29
CA THR A 189 -1.98 4.05 9.45
C THR A 189 -0.71 3.23 9.65
N PHE A 190 -0.28 3.00 10.90
CA PHE A 190 0.88 2.17 11.20
C PHE A 190 0.68 0.71 10.77
N PHE A 191 -0.50 0.14 11.02
CA PHE A 191 -0.84 -1.22 10.60
C PHE A 191 -0.76 -1.37 9.08
N THR A 192 -1.32 -0.43 8.32
CA THR A 192 -1.30 -0.41 6.85
C THR A 192 0.12 -0.38 6.32
N TYR A 193 0.99 0.44 6.91
CA TYR A 193 2.39 0.52 6.51
C TYR A 193 3.16 -0.77 6.79
N ILE A 194 2.92 -1.39 7.96
CA ILE A 194 3.54 -2.68 8.28
C ILE A 194 3.12 -3.72 7.24
N LEU A 195 1.82 -3.78 6.89
CA LEU A 195 1.32 -4.67 5.85
C LEU A 195 1.95 -4.39 4.48
N SER A 196 2.16 -3.13 4.11
CA SER A 196 2.78 -2.79 2.82
C SER A 196 4.25 -3.20 2.76
N ILE A 197 5.01 -3.08 3.86
CA ILE A 197 6.39 -3.58 3.91
C ILE A 197 6.44 -5.09 3.70
N PHE A 198 5.50 -5.83 4.29
CA PHE A 198 5.44 -7.28 4.09
C PHE A 198 5.11 -7.63 2.64
N HIS A 199 4.26 -6.85 1.97
CA HIS A 199 3.98 -7.01 0.55
C HIS A 199 5.24 -6.80 -0.30
N ASP A 200 6.03 -5.76 -0.04
CA ASP A 200 7.20 -5.41 -0.87
C ASP A 200 8.39 -6.38 -0.73
N LYS A 201 8.40 -7.24 0.30
CA LYS A 201 9.47 -8.22 0.56
C LYS A 201 9.13 -9.65 0.10
N ILE A 202 7.92 -9.87 -0.42
CA ILE A 202 7.41 -11.16 -0.92
C ILE A 202 7.65 -11.20 -2.42
#